data_AF-A0A7C1JZG9-F1
#
_entry.id   AF-A0A7C1JZG9-F1
#
_cell.length_a   1.000
_cell.length_b   1.000
_cell.length_c   1.000
_cell.angle_alpha   90.00
_cell.angle_beta   90.00
_cell.angle_gamma   90.00
#
_symmetry.space_group_name_H-M   'P 1'
#
loop_
_entity.id
_entity.type
_entity.pdbx_description
1 polymer ?
#
loop_
_entity_poly.entity_id
_entity_poly.type
_entity_poly.pdbx_seq_one_letter_code
_entity_poly.pdbx_strand_id
1 'polypeptide(L)'
;METPERPEQRVSGTWLLLGSGFIAVGLVWSSLAYRFQISDAPRAMLTALVVAALHIVAGALNFRRGWVAFLSSLIAVTAGIVIAIWVRVFFLVGVELVAGVLLILGRAVLLSDRGRG
;
A
#
# COMPACT_ATOMS: atom_id res chain seq x y z
N MET A 1 -25.24 34.04 13.66
CA MET A 1 -25.01 32.66 14.11
C MET A 1 -24.06 32.04 13.10
N GLU A 2 -22.77 32.05 13.38
CA GLU A 2 -21.78 31.36 12.55
C GLU A 2 -21.95 29.85 12.79
N THR A 3 -22.32 29.12 11.75
CA THR A 3 -22.25 27.66 11.74
C THR A 3 -20.80 27.26 11.97
N PRO A 4 -20.47 26.46 13.00
CA PRO A 4 -19.12 25.97 13.16
C PRO A 4 -18.81 25.09 11.94
N GLU A 5 -17.87 25.53 11.11
CA GLU A 5 -17.32 24.70 10.05
C GLU A 5 -16.87 23.39 10.70
N ARG A 6 -17.49 22.27 10.30
CA ARG A 6 -17.00 20.95 10.69
C ARG A 6 -15.52 20.94 10.29
N PRO A 7 -14.57 20.68 11.21
CA PRO A 7 -13.20 20.57 10.82
C PRO A 7 -13.13 19.43 9.81
N GLU A 8 -12.97 19.77 8.53
CA GLU A 8 -12.58 18.80 7.52
C GLU A 8 -11.42 18.05 8.13
N GLN A 9 -11.63 16.74 8.34
CA GLN A 9 -10.72 15.89 9.09
C GLN A 9 -9.44 15.77 8.25
N ARG A 10 -8.57 16.79 8.32
CA ARG A 10 -7.39 16.91 7.47
C ARG A 10 -6.59 15.63 7.64
N VAL A 11 -6.38 14.96 6.52
CA VAL A 11 -5.53 13.77 6.48
C VAL A 11 -4.12 14.26 6.81
N SER A 12 -3.56 13.79 7.93
CA SER A 12 -2.19 14.16 8.29
C SER A 12 -1.23 13.76 7.17
N GLY A 13 -0.18 14.55 6.94
CA GLY A 13 0.77 14.34 5.86
C GLY A 13 1.33 12.92 5.80
N THR A 14 1.52 12.28 6.96
CA THR A 14 1.96 10.88 7.05
C THR A 14 0.95 9.91 6.41
N TRP A 15 -0.34 10.11 6.68
CA TRP A 15 -1.40 9.25 6.12
C TRP A 15 -1.63 9.50 4.64
N LEU A 16 -1.42 10.74 4.17
CA LEU A 16 -1.38 11.04 2.74
C LEU A 16 -0.24 10.27 2.06
N LEU A 17 0.97 10.33 2.63
CA LEU A 17 2.16 9.70 2.08
C LEU A 17 2.04 8.17 2.09
N LEU A 18 1.46 7.59 3.14
CA LEU A 18 1.14 6.16 3.21
C LEU A 18 0.10 5.75 2.17
N GLY A 19 -1.02 6.47 2.11
CA GLY A 19 -2.10 6.19 1.17
C GLY A 19 -1.62 6.27 -0.28
N SER A 20 -0.97 7.38 -0.66
CA SER A 20 -0.43 7.58 -2.00
C SER A 20 0.72 6.63 -2.32
N GLY A 21 1.58 6.33 -1.35
CA GLY A 21 2.72 5.42 -1.52
C GLY A 21 2.26 4.02 -1.89
N PHE A 22 1.29 3.47 -1.16
CA PHE A 22 0.71 2.16 -1.46
C PHE A 22 -0.03 2.15 -2.81
N ILE A 23 -0.76 3.20 -3.15
CA ILE A 23 -1.40 3.31 -4.48
C ILE A 23 -0.34 3.31 -5.60
N ALA A 24 0.76 4.05 -5.44
CA ALA A 24 1.84 4.09 -6.42
C ALA A 24 2.47 2.70 -6.62
N VAL A 25 2.70 1.94 -5.55
CA VAL A 25 3.19 0.55 -5.63
C VAL A 25 2.19 -0.33 -6.37
N GLY A 26 0.88 -0.17 -6.12
CA GLY A 26 -0.17 -0.85 -6.88
C GLY A 26 -0.10 -0.58 -8.39
N LEU A 27 0.17 0.66 -8.79
CA LEU A 27 0.36 1.03 -10.20
C LEU A 27 1.61 0.39 -10.82
N VAL A 28 2.69 0.25 -10.04
CA VAL A 28 3.90 -0.48 -10.47
C VAL A 28 3.56 -1.95 -10.76
N TRP A 29 2.77 -2.60 -9.90
CA TRP A 29 2.29 -3.97 -10.13
C TRP A 29 1.36 -4.10 -11.33
N SER A 30 0.42 -3.17 -11.51
CA SER A 30 -0.44 -3.13 -12.69
C SER A 30 0.36 -2.98 -14.00
N SER A 31 1.41 -2.16 -13.97
CA SER A 31 2.33 -2.01 -15.11
C SER A 31 3.07 -3.30 -15.43
N LEU A 32 3.44 -4.09 -14.41
CA LEU A 32 4.02 -5.41 -14.60
C LEU A 32 3.00 -6.40 -15.19
N ALA A 33 1.74 -6.37 -14.76
CA ALA A 33 0.69 -7.21 -15.33
C ALA A 33 0.53 -6.97 -16.84
N TYR A 34 0.57 -5.70 -17.28
CA TYR A 34 0.58 -5.36 -18.70
C TYR A 34 1.78 -5.96 -19.46
N ARG A 35 2.98 -5.92 -18.87
CA ARG A 35 4.16 -6.57 -19.46
C ARG A 35 3.99 -8.10 -19.59
N PHE A 36 3.40 -8.75 -18.60
CA PHE A 36 3.12 -10.19 -18.65
C PHE A 36 2.03 -10.55 -19.65
N GLN A 37 1.05 -9.67 -19.86
CA GLN A 37 0.06 -9.81 -20.93
C GLN A 37 0.74 -9.84 -22.30
N ILE A 38 1.70 -8.92 -22.55
CA ILE A 38 2.47 -8.90 -23.80
C ILE A 38 3.33 -10.15 -23.98
N SER A 39 3.78 -10.75 -22.87
CA SER A 39 4.66 -11.94 -22.88
C SER A 39 3.90 -13.27 -22.76
N ASP A 40 2.58 -13.28 -22.95
CA ASP A 40 1.69 -14.46 -22.84
C ASP A 40 1.86 -15.28 -21.55
N ALA A 41 2.05 -14.59 -20.41
CA ALA A 41 2.19 -15.21 -19.09
C ALA A 41 0.93 -15.00 -18.21
N PRO A 42 -0.21 -15.64 -18.51
CA PRO A 42 -1.52 -15.29 -17.92
C PRO A 42 -1.59 -15.49 -16.41
N ARG A 43 -0.91 -16.51 -15.86
CA ARG A 43 -0.86 -16.74 -14.41
C ARG A 43 -0.10 -15.62 -13.69
N ALA A 44 1.03 -15.18 -14.25
CA ALA A 44 1.85 -14.10 -13.70
C ALA A 44 1.14 -12.73 -13.83
N MET A 45 0.40 -12.52 -14.92
CA MET A 45 -0.47 -11.36 -15.09
C MET A 45 -1.54 -11.31 -13.98
N LEU A 46 -2.27 -12.42 -13.77
CA LEU A 46 -3.33 -12.46 -12.77
C LEU A 46 -2.78 -12.23 -11.35
N THR A 47 -1.65 -12.87 -10.99
CA THR A 47 -1.03 -12.66 -9.68
C THR A 47 -0.56 -11.21 -9.50
N ALA A 48 0.00 -10.58 -10.54
CA ALA A 48 0.38 -9.17 -10.49
C ALA A 48 -0.84 -8.24 -10.29
N LEU A 49 -1.96 -8.52 -10.95
CA LEU A 49 -3.20 -7.75 -10.76
C LEU A 49 -3.78 -7.91 -9.35
N VAL A 50 -3.72 -9.12 -8.78
CA VAL A 50 -4.16 -9.35 -7.40
C VAL A 50 -3.30 -8.55 -6.42
N VAL A 51 -1.97 -8.56 -6.59
CA VAL A 51 -1.07 -7.77 -5.74
C VAL A 51 -1.29 -6.27 -5.92
N ALA A 52 -1.52 -5.80 -7.16
CA ALA A 52 -1.88 -4.42 -7.42
C ALA A 52 -3.14 -4.00 -6.67
N ALA A 53 -4.19 -4.82 -6.72
CA ALA A 53 -5.44 -4.58 -6.01
C ALA A 53 -5.23 -4.53 -4.48
N LEU A 54 -4.42 -5.43 -3.92
CA LEU A 54 -4.08 -5.43 -2.50
C LEU A 54 -3.43 -4.10 -2.07
N HIS A 55 -2.47 -3.61 -2.85
CA HIS A 55 -1.80 -2.33 -2.60
C HIS A 55 -2.75 -1.13 -2.71
N ILE A 56 -3.63 -1.10 -3.71
CA ILE A 56 -4.63 -0.04 -3.87
C ILE A 56 -5.61 -0.03 -2.68
N VAL A 57 -6.11 -1.20 -2.28
CA VAL A 57 -7.01 -1.35 -1.13
C VAL A 57 -6.30 -0.93 0.17
N ALA A 58 -5.05 -1.35 0.36
CA ALA A 58 -4.24 -0.93 1.51
C ALA A 58 -4.05 0.60 1.53
N GLY A 59 -3.72 1.22 0.40
CA GLY A 59 -3.61 2.66 0.25
C GLY A 59 -4.92 3.39 0.59
N ALA A 60 -6.05 2.91 0.07
CA ALA A 60 -7.37 3.46 0.39
C ALA A 60 -7.70 3.38 1.89
N LEU A 61 -7.37 2.25 2.53
CA LEU A 61 -7.57 2.06 3.96
C LEU A 61 -6.65 2.94 4.82
N ASN A 62 -5.44 3.26 4.35
CA ASN A 62 -4.53 4.16 5.06
C ASN A 62 -5.10 5.58 5.24
N PHE A 63 -5.99 6.04 4.35
CA PHE A 63 -6.72 7.30 4.58
C PHE A 63 -7.71 7.21 5.75
N ARG A 64 -8.24 6.02 6.03
CA ARG A 64 -9.17 5.76 7.16
C ARG A 64 -8.45 5.48 8.48
N ARG A 65 -7.14 5.23 8.44
CA ARG A 65 -6.25 4.98 9.60
C ARG A 65 -6.64 3.70 10.37
N GLY A 66 -5.76 3.29 11.30
CA GLY A 66 -6.05 2.23 12.26
C GLY A 66 -5.45 0.85 11.92
N TRP A 67 -5.82 -0.15 12.73
CA TRP A 67 -5.19 -1.48 12.68
C TRP A 67 -5.49 -2.24 11.37
N VAL A 68 -6.69 -2.07 10.82
CA VAL A 68 -7.08 -2.71 9.54
C VAL A 68 -6.20 -2.23 8.39
N ALA A 69 -5.91 -0.92 8.33
CA ALA A 69 -5.02 -0.34 7.33
C ALA A 69 -3.59 -0.89 7.44
N PHE A 70 -3.10 -1.08 8.68
CA PHE A 70 -1.80 -1.70 8.91
C PHE A 70 -1.77 -3.16 8.44
N LEU A 71 -2.79 -3.96 8.81
CA LEU A 71 -2.83 -5.38 8.46
C LEU A 71 -2.96 -5.60 6.94
N SER A 72 -3.80 -4.80 6.27
CA SER A 72 -3.93 -4.86 4.81
C SER A 72 -2.63 -4.46 4.11
N SER A 73 -1.95 -3.42 4.60
CA SER A 73 -0.65 -3.00 4.09
C SER A 73 0.42 -4.09 4.29
N LEU A 74 0.43 -4.77 5.43
CA LEU A 74 1.37 -5.86 5.72
C LEU A 74 1.14 -7.06 4.80
N ILE A 75 -0.12 -7.42 4.58
CA ILE A 75 -0.51 -8.49 3.65
C ILE A 75 -0.09 -8.12 2.23
N ALA A 76 -0.36 -6.89 1.79
CA ALA A 76 0.02 -6.42 0.46
C ALA A 76 1.54 -6.51 0.23
N VAL A 77 2.35 -6.02 1.18
CA VAL A 77 3.82 -6.07 1.09
C VAL A 77 4.33 -7.51 1.09
N THR A 78 3.86 -8.35 2.02
CA THR A 78 4.31 -9.73 2.13
C THR A 78 3.95 -10.53 0.87
N ALA A 79 2.72 -10.38 0.38
CA ALA A 79 2.28 -10.99 -0.86
C ALA A 79 3.12 -10.48 -2.05
N GLY A 80 3.38 -9.18 -2.12
CA GLY A 80 4.22 -8.58 -3.15
C GLY A 80 5.62 -9.17 -3.19
N ILE A 81 6.28 -9.33 -2.03
CA ILE A 81 7.61 -9.95 -1.95
C ILE A 81 7.57 -11.40 -2.45
N VAL A 82 6.63 -12.20 -1.95
CA VAL A 82 6.49 -13.61 -2.33
C VAL A 82 6.24 -13.75 -3.84
N ILE A 83 5.32 -12.95 -4.38
CA ILE A 83 4.99 -12.98 -5.81
C ILE A 83 6.16 -12.48 -6.66
N ALA A 84 6.88 -11.43 -6.24
CA ALA A 84 8.04 -10.91 -6.96
C ALA A 84 9.13 -11.98 -7.11
N ILE A 85 9.39 -12.76 -6.05
CA ILE A 85 10.30 -13.91 -6.08
C ILE A 85 9.76 -14.99 -7.01
N TRP A 86 8.47 -15.33 -6.88
CA TRP A 86 7.83 -16.38 -7.68
C TRP A 86 7.86 -16.10 -9.19
N VAL A 87 7.60 -14.85 -9.61
CA VAL A 87 7.68 -14.41 -11.02
C VAL A 87 9.09 -13.98 -11.44
N ARG A 88 10.09 -14.11 -10.55
CA ARG A 88 11.51 -13.79 -10.77
C ARG A 88 11.79 -12.34 -11.16
N VAL A 89 10.99 -11.41 -10.64
CA VAL A 89 11.15 -9.97 -10.86
C VAL A 89 11.73 -9.34 -9.59
N PHE A 90 13.04 -9.55 -9.37
CA PHE A 90 13.68 -9.22 -8.10
C PHE A 90 13.75 -7.72 -7.77
N PHE A 91 13.72 -6.83 -8.78
CA PHE A 91 13.69 -5.39 -8.51
C PHE A 91 12.46 -4.98 -7.70
N LEU A 92 11.33 -5.70 -7.85
CA LEU A 92 10.11 -5.44 -7.09
C LEU A 92 10.26 -5.78 -5.61
N VAL A 93 11.17 -6.68 -5.24
CA VAL A 93 11.50 -6.91 -3.83
C VAL A 93 12.01 -5.61 -3.21
N GLY A 94 12.86 -4.85 -3.92
CA GLY A 94 13.31 -3.53 -3.49
C GLY A 94 12.17 -2.53 -3.31
N VAL A 95 11.22 -2.49 -4.26
CA VAL A 95 10.01 -1.63 -4.18
C VAL A 95 9.16 -1.99 -2.95
N GLU A 96 8.97 -3.29 -2.70
CA GLU A 96 8.21 -3.77 -1.54
C GLU A 96 8.93 -3.50 -0.22
N LEU A 97 10.26 -3.55 -0.19
CA LEU A 97 11.02 -3.16 1.01
C LEU A 97 10.80 -1.67 1.33
N VAL A 98 10.75 -0.80 0.32
CA VAL A 98 10.40 0.62 0.52
C VAL A 98 8.97 0.76 1.07
N ALA A 99 8.01 0.00 0.53
CA ALA A 99 6.65 -0.05 1.06
C ALA A 99 6.60 -0.57 2.51
N GLY A 100 7.44 -1.55 2.84
CA GLY A 100 7.63 -2.07 4.20
C GLY A 100 8.18 -1.01 5.16
N VAL A 101 9.14 -0.19 4.73
CA VAL A 101 9.64 0.95 5.51
C VAL A 101 8.52 1.95 5.80
N LEU A 102 7.71 2.30 4.78
CA LEU A 102 6.54 3.17 4.97
C LEU A 102 5.58 2.57 6.01
N LEU A 103 5.29 1.28 5.92
CA LEU A 103 4.44 0.58 6.87
C LEU A 103 4.96 0.66 8.32
N ILE A 104 6.27 0.49 8.54
CA ILE A 104 6.89 0.60 9.86
C ILE A 104 6.77 2.04 10.39
N LEU A 105 7.02 3.04 9.54
CA LEU A 105 6.88 4.46 9.92
C LEU A 105 5.43 4.81 10.29
N GLY A 106 4.46 4.36 9.48
CA GLY A 106 3.03 4.54 9.77
C GLY A 106 2.62 3.87 11.08
N ARG A 107 3.20 2.71 11.39
CA ARG A 107 2.97 2.03 12.66
C ARG A 107 3.54 2.79 13.85
N ALA A 108 4.74 3.33 13.74
CA ALA A 108 5.36 4.12 14.80
C ALA A 108 4.50 5.34 15.17
N VAL A 109 3.91 6.00 14.17
CA VAL A 109 2.98 7.12 14.38
C VAL A 109 1.71 6.67 15.12
N LEU A 110 1.08 5.55 14.72
CA LEU A 110 -0.10 5.01 15.41
C LEU A 110 0.17 4.66 16.88
N LEU A 111 1.38 4.20 17.21
CA LEU A 111 1.76 3.87 18.57
C LEU A 111 2.06 5.13 19.39
N SER A 112 2.68 6.14 18.78
CA SER A 112 2.95 7.42 19.44
C SER A 112 1.67 8.18 19.81
N ASP A 113 0.64 8.15 18.97
CA ASP A 113 -0.65 8.79 19.25
C ASP A 113 -1.42 8.11 20.40
N ARG A 114 -1.26 6.79 20.58
CA ARG A 114 -1.90 6.05 21.70
C ARG A 114 -1.23 6.27 23.06
N GLY A 115 0.06 6.62 23.08
CA GLY A 115 0.80 6.85 24.33
C GLY A 115 0.62 8.24 24.96
N ARG A 116 -0.13 9.14 24.30
CA ARG A 116 -0.43 10.50 24.77
C ARG A 116 -1.85 10.67 25.32
N GLY A 117 -2.56 9.55 25.54
CA GLY A 117 -3.90 9.52 26.14
C GLY A 117 -3.85 9.27 27.64
#